data_AF-A0A9D1XC64-F1
#
_entry.id   AF-A0A9D1XC64-F1
#
_cell.length_a   1.000
_cell.length_b   1.000
_cell.length_c   1.000
_cell.angle_alpha   90.00
_cell.angle_beta   90.00
_cell.angle_gamma   90.00
#
_symmetry.space_group_name_H-M   'P 1'
#
loop_
_entity.id
_entity.type
_entity.pdbx_description
1 polymer ?
#
loop_
_entity_poly.entity_id
_entity_poly.type
_entity_poly.pdbx_seq_one_letter_code
_entity_poly.pdbx_strand_id
1 'polypeptide(L)'
;MDILLIMCVGVLIGNRIFPEKYRKVNEKLQVVCTMLLIFCMGVTLGSRENFLQELGTLGWTSFLFFLFPAGISLLLVYVLTRKFMPSGKGEE
;
A
#
# COMPACT_ATOMS: atom_id res chain seq x y z
N MET A 1 -5.20 10.39 16.00
CA MET A 1 -4.05 11.29 15.77
C MET A 1 -2.72 10.56 15.96
N ASP A 2 -2.72 9.48 16.74
CA ASP A 2 -1.55 8.72 17.16
C ASP A 2 -0.78 8.09 16.00
N ILE A 3 -1.50 7.58 14.99
CA ILE A 3 -0.87 6.98 13.80
C ILE A 3 -0.07 8.02 13.01
N LEU A 4 -0.61 9.23 12.82
CA LEU A 4 0.10 10.31 12.12
C LEU A 4 1.35 10.76 12.89
N LEU A 5 1.27 10.85 14.22
CA LEU A 5 2.42 11.15 15.07
C LEU A 5 3.51 10.08 14.96
N ILE A 6 3.13 8.80 15.02
CA ILE A 6 4.06 7.67 14.87
C ILE A 6 4.72 7.67 13.48
N MET A 7 3.98 7.96 12.41
CA MET A 7 4.54 8.10 11.06
C MET A 7 5.54 9.25 10.97
N CYS A 8 5.21 10.42 11.52
CA CYS A 8 6.13 11.57 11.55
C CYS A 8 7.41 11.27 12.33
N VAL A 9 7.31 10.63 13.49
CA VAL A 9 8.47 10.22 14.29
C VAL A 9 9.31 9.18 13.54
N GLY A 10 8.68 8.21 12.87
CA GLY A 10 9.35 7.23 12.03
C GLY A 10 10.17 7.85 10.90
N VAL A 11 9.62 8.87 10.21
CA VAL A 11 10.32 9.61 9.15
C VAL A 11 11.52 10.40 9.72
N LEU A 12 11.35 11.05 10.88
CA LEU A 12 12.41 11.82 11.55
C LEU A 12 13.59 10.92 11.99
N ILE A 13 13.29 9.76 12.56
CA ILE A 13 14.30 8.78 12.99
C ILE A 13 14.99 8.16 11.78
N GLY A 14 14.22 7.81 10.74
CA GLY A 14 14.74 7.25 9.49
C GLY A 14 15.71 8.21 8.78
N ASN A 15 15.42 9.51 8.76
CA ASN A 15 16.26 10.52 8.12
C ASN A 15 17.56 10.84 8.90
N ARG A 16 17.54 10.74 10.24
CA ARG A 16 18.64 11.28 11.08
C ARG A 16 19.58 10.21 11.65
N ILE A 17 19.15 8.95 11.78
CA ILE A 17 19.86 7.94 12.60
C ILE A 17 20.15 6.63 11.85
N PHE A 18 19.59 6.38 10.66
CA PHE A 18 19.66 5.06 10.02
C PHE A 18 20.83 4.89 9.03
N PRO A 19 21.94 4.21 9.38
CA PRO A 19 23.02 3.93 8.43
C PRO A 19 22.62 2.83 7.44
N GLU A 20 23.21 2.85 6.24
CA GLU A 20 22.86 1.95 5.12
C GLU A 20 22.94 0.46 5.46
N LYS A 21 23.75 0.10 6.46
CA LYS A 21 23.91 -1.28 6.95
C LYS A 21 22.63 -1.88 7.52
N TYR A 22 21.79 -1.08 8.19
CA TYR A 22 20.52 -1.53 8.74
C TYR A 22 19.35 -1.37 7.75
N ARG A 23 19.54 -0.65 6.64
CA ARG A 23 18.50 -0.42 5.63
C ARG A 23 18.00 -1.75 5.04
N LYS A 24 18.91 -2.67 4.68
CA LYS A 24 18.55 -4.00 4.15
C LYS A 24 17.81 -4.88 5.16
N VAL A 25 18.16 -4.77 6.45
CA VAL A 25 17.47 -5.50 7.52
C VAL A 25 16.07 -4.93 7.73
N ASN A 26 15.94 -3.60 7.76
CA ASN A 26 14.66 -2.92 7.90
C ASN A 26 13.74 -3.19 6.72
N GLU A 27 14.27 -3.23 5.49
CA GLU A 27 13.52 -3.61 4.29
C GLU A 27 12.96 -5.03 4.40
N LYS A 28 13.80 -6.02 4.74
CA LYS A 28 13.32 -7.39 4.94
C LYS A 28 12.31 -7.50 6.08
N LEU A 29 12.57 -6.84 7.21
CA LEU A 29 11.66 -6.84 8.36
C LEU A 29 10.33 -6.20 8.00
N GLN A 30 10.34 -5.09 7.26
CA GLN A 30 9.13 -4.41 6.81
C GLN A 30 8.30 -5.26 5.85
N VAL A 31 8.95 -5.96 4.91
CA VAL A 31 8.25 -6.90 4.01
C VAL A 31 7.62 -8.04 4.82
N VAL A 32 8.35 -8.64 5.75
CA VAL A 32 7.82 -9.71 6.63
C VAL A 32 6.66 -9.21 7.48
N CYS A 33 6.79 -8.04 8.11
CA CYS A 33 5.70 -7.42 8.87
C CYS A 33 4.50 -7.11 7.97
N THR A 34 4.71 -6.59 6.76
CA THR A 34 3.61 -6.29 5.82
C THR A 34 2.88 -7.57 5.45
N MET A 35 3.62 -8.66 5.17
CA MET A 35 3.04 -9.97 4.90
C MET A 35 2.20 -10.48 6.08
N LEU A 36 2.73 -10.40 7.29
CA LEU A 36 2.02 -10.79 8.51
C LEU A 36 0.77 -9.94 8.74
N LEU A 37 0.83 -8.63 8.52
CA LEU A 37 -0.32 -7.74 8.65
C LEU A 37 -1.41 -8.06 7.62
N ILE A 38 -1.04 -8.26 6.35
CA ILE A 38 -1.98 -8.69 5.31
C ILE A 38 -2.62 -10.02 5.70
N PHE A 39 -1.85 -10.97 6.22
CA PHE A 39 -2.36 -12.25 6.69
C PHE A 39 -3.36 -12.07 7.84
N CYS A 40 -3.03 -11.29 8.87
CA CYS A 40 -3.93 -11.00 10.00
C CYS A 40 -5.22 -10.30 9.54
N MET A 41 -5.12 -9.34 8.62
CA MET A 41 -6.30 -8.71 8.01
C MET A 41 -7.16 -9.73 7.27
N GLY A 42 -6.55 -10.63 6.51
CA GLY A 42 -7.24 -11.72 5.82
C GLY A 42 -7.94 -12.69 6.77
N VAL A 43 -7.30 -13.10 7.86
CA VAL A 43 -7.91 -13.97 8.89
C VAL A 43 -9.09 -13.27 9.57
N THR A 44 -8.94 -11.98 9.90
CA THR A 44 -10.03 -11.17 10.49
C THR A 44 -11.23 -11.10 9.54
N LEU A 45 -10.96 -11.03 8.24
CA LEU A 45 -11.96 -11.05 7.18
C LEU A 45 -12.65 -12.42 7.03
N GLY A 46 -11.88 -13.51 7.06
CA GLY A 46 -12.41 -14.88 6.99
C GLY A 46 -13.17 -15.32 8.24
N SER A 47 -12.86 -14.75 9.41
CA SER A 47 -13.59 -15.01 10.67
C SER A 47 -14.98 -14.37 10.71
N ARG A 48 -15.33 -13.53 9.72
CA ARG A 48 -16.65 -12.90 9.63
C ARG A 48 -17.62 -13.85 8.91
N GLU A 49 -18.56 -14.42 9.64
CA GLU A 49 -19.53 -15.39 9.12
C GLU A 49 -20.36 -14.86 7.94
N ASN A 50 -20.65 -13.55 7.94
CA ASN A 50 -21.43 -12.89 6.89
C ASN A 50 -20.58 -12.36 5.72
N PHE A 51 -19.24 -12.47 5.75
CA PHE A 51 -18.40 -11.83 4.72
C PHE A 51 -18.69 -12.35 3.31
N LEU A 52 -18.85 -13.67 3.15
CA LEU A 52 -19.15 -14.28 1.84
C LEU A 52 -20.55 -13.92 1.36
N GLN A 53 -21.50 -13.76 2.29
CA GLN A 53 -22.87 -13.37 1.98
C GLN A 53 -22.96 -11.88 1.63
N GLU A 54 -22.24 -11.01 2.34
CA GLU A 54 -22.09 -9.58 2.02
C GLU A 54 -21.37 -9.37 0.69
N LEU A 55 -20.29 -10.13 0.42
CA LEU A 55 -19.65 -10.15 -0.90
C LEU A 55 -20.59 -10.63 -2.00
N GLY A 56 -21.41 -11.67 -1.76
CA GLY A 56 -22.35 -12.17 -2.76
C GLY A 56 -23.47 -11.17 -3.06
N THR A 57 -23.95 -10.47 -2.04
CA THR A 57 -25.11 -9.55 -2.14
C THR A 57 -24.70 -8.17 -2.66
N LEU A 58 -23.52 -7.68 -2.29
CA LEU A 58 -23.01 -6.34 -2.67
C LEU A 58 -21.89 -6.39 -3.73
N GLY A 59 -21.39 -7.57 -4.06
CA GLY A 59 -20.14 -7.77 -4.82
C GLY A 59 -20.09 -7.04 -6.15
N TRP A 60 -21.19 -6.99 -6.90
CA TRP A 60 -21.20 -6.29 -8.19
C TRP A 60 -20.99 -4.78 -8.03
N THR A 61 -21.70 -4.17 -7.07
CA THR A 61 -21.59 -2.74 -6.80
C THR A 61 -20.24 -2.38 -6.19
N SER A 62 -19.77 -3.15 -5.20
CA SER A 62 -18.46 -2.95 -4.56
C SER A 62 -17.31 -3.15 -5.55
N PHE A 63 -17.42 -4.11 -6.47
CA PHE A 63 -16.43 -4.32 -7.51
C PHE A 63 -16.38 -3.15 -8.50
N LEU A 64 -17.52 -2.62 -8.94
CA LEU A 64 -17.54 -1.42 -9.79
C LEU A 64 -16.94 -0.20 -9.07
N PHE A 65 -17.30 0.02 -7.80
CA PHE A 65 -16.75 1.10 -6.97
C PHE A 65 -15.28 0.93 -6.62
N PHE A 66 -14.73 -0.27 -6.70
CA PHE A 66 -13.30 -0.50 -6.59
C PHE A 66 -12.61 -0.26 -7.93
N LEU A 67 -13.12 -0.88 -9.01
CA LEU A 67 -12.47 -0.91 -10.31
C LEU A 67 -12.42 0.46 -10.99
N PHE A 68 -13.52 1.23 -10.93
CA PHE A 68 -13.57 2.55 -11.56
C PHE A 68 -12.58 3.54 -10.92
N PRO A 69 -12.63 3.80 -9.59
CA PRO A 69 -11.70 4.72 -8.94
C PRO A 69 -10.26 4.24 -8.97
N ALA A 70 -10.00 2.95 -8.75
CA ALA A 70 -8.64 2.41 -8.80
C ALA A 70 -8.05 2.48 -10.21
N GLY A 71 -8.85 2.11 -11.23
CA GLY A 71 -8.45 2.18 -12.63
C GLY A 71 -8.19 3.62 -13.09
N ILE A 72 -9.09 4.56 -12.77
CA ILE A 72 -8.91 5.98 -13.08
C ILE A 72 -7.68 6.54 -12.34
N SER A 73 -7.49 6.22 -11.04
CA SER A 73 -6.33 6.65 -10.27
C SER A 73 -5.03 6.16 -10.88
N LEU A 74 -4.96 4.89 -11.29
CA LEU A 74 -3.79 4.31 -11.95
C LEU A 74 -3.50 4.99 -13.29
N LEU A 75 -4.53 5.21 -14.10
CA LEU A 75 -4.41 5.85 -15.41
C LEU A 75 -3.94 7.31 -15.27
N LEU A 76 -4.50 8.05 -14.31
CA LEU A 76 -4.06 9.41 -13.97
C LEU A 76 -2.60 9.45 -13.55
N VAL A 77 -2.19 8.58 -12.61
CA VAL A 77 -0.79 8.51 -12.15
C VAL A 77 0.14 8.12 -13.28
N TYR A 78 -0.26 7.22 -14.17
CA TYR A 78 0.54 6.82 -15.33
C TYR A 78 0.74 8.00 -16.31
N VAL A 79 -0.34 8.70 -16.65
CA VAL A 79 -0.27 9.90 -17.51
C VAL A 79 0.56 10.99 -16.86
N LEU A 80 0.36 11.22 -15.56
CA LEU A 80 1.09 12.25 -14.83
C LEU A 80 2.58 11.91 -14.72
N THR A 81 2.92 10.66 -14.39
CA THR A 81 4.31 10.18 -14.38
C THR A 81 4.95 10.36 -15.75
N ARG A 82 4.28 9.95 -16.84
CA ARG A 82 4.83 10.08 -18.20
C ARG A 82 4.99 11.53 -18.65
N LYS A 83 4.14 12.45 -18.19
CA LYS A 83 4.16 13.88 -18.57
C LYS A 83 5.09 14.72 -17.69
N PHE A 84 5.17 14.43 -16.39
CA PHE A 84 5.90 15.21 -15.39
C PHE A 84 7.30 14.65 -15.10
N MET A 85 7.51 13.35 -15.33
CA MET A 85 8.81 12.69 -15.32
C MET A 85 9.11 12.18 -16.74
N PRO A 86 9.28 13.09 -17.74
CA PRO A 86 9.72 12.68 -19.05
C PRO A 86 11.08 12.00 -18.86
N SER A 87 11.13 10.72 -19.25
CA SER A 87 12.29 9.85 -19.12
C SER A 87 13.59 10.64 -19.24
N GLY A 88 14.31 10.80 -18.12
CA GLY A 88 15.73 11.05 -18.20
C GLY A 88 16.29 9.87 -18.97
N LYS A 89 16.75 10.13 -20.20
CA LYS A 89 17.55 9.21 -21.02
C LYS A 89 18.49 8.41 -20.10
N GLY A 90 18.24 7.12 -20.01
CA GLY A 90 19.03 6.15 -19.27
C GLY A 90 18.99 4.82 -19.99
N GLU A 91 19.93 4.70 -20.94
CA GLU A 91 20.52 3.47 -21.47
C GLU A 91 19.69 2.59 -22.42
N GLU A 92 19.73 2.95 -23.71
CA GLU A 92 20.26 2.06 -24.76
C GLU A 92 21.40 2.78 -25.49
#